data_AF-A0A9D8MZH5-F1
#
_entry.id   AF-A0A9D8MZH5-F1
#
_cell.length_a   1.000
_cell.length_b   1.000
_cell.length_c   1.000
_cell.angle_alpha   90.00
_cell.angle_beta   90.00
_cell.angle_gamma   90.00
#
_symmetry.space_group_name_H-M   'P 1'
#
loop_
_entity.id
_entity.type
_entity.pdbx_description
1 polymer ?
#
loop_
_entity_poly.entity_id
_entity_poly.type
_entity_poly.pdbx_seq_one_letter_code
_entity_poly.pdbx_strand_id
1 'polypeptide(L)'
;MKQNTISNQVIGQRSLSLDTVLALLSAYSDLSAEWLLRGNGEMFLTKQDEEPEDAEPKNDNRLEALVDTIALLQETIKMKNATIDALQAELSQYKRKAQKA
;
A
#
# COMPACT_ATOMS: atom_id res chain seq x y z
N MET A 1 33.02 -5.56 31.93
CA MET A 1 33.80 -5.42 30.68
C MET A 1 33.47 -4.07 30.06
N LYS A 2 34.48 -3.27 29.70
CA LYS A 2 34.24 -1.98 29.03
C LYS A 2 33.85 -2.29 27.57
N GLN A 3 32.62 -1.96 27.17
CA GLN A 3 32.09 -2.27 25.84
C GLN A 3 32.69 -1.30 24.81
N ASN A 4 33.99 -1.45 24.53
CA ASN A 4 34.75 -0.52 23.69
C ASN A 4 34.54 -0.76 22.19
N THR A 5 34.05 -1.94 21.78
CA THR A 5 33.99 -2.31 20.35
C THR A 5 32.95 -1.51 19.58
N ILE A 6 31.68 -1.52 20.02
CA ILE A 6 30.60 -0.77 19.36
C ILE A 6 30.88 0.73 19.43
N SER A 7 31.31 1.23 20.60
CA SER A 7 31.65 2.64 20.78
C SER A 7 32.71 3.08 19.77
N ASN A 8 33.79 2.30 19.61
CA ASN A 8 34.84 2.59 18.64
C ASN A 8 34.38 2.46 17.18
N GLN A 9 33.39 1.60 16.88
CA GLN A 9 32.81 1.49 15.54
C GLN A 9 31.92 2.69 15.19
N VAL A 10 31.08 3.13 16.12
CA VAL A 10 30.17 4.28 15.92
C VAL A 10 30.95 5.58 15.71
N ILE A 11 32.05 5.78 16.43
CA ILE A 11 32.92 6.97 16.27
C ILE A 11 33.92 6.84 15.11
N GLY A 12 33.87 5.74 14.33
CA GLY A 12 34.73 5.52 13.16
C GLY A 12 36.19 5.17 13.48
N GLN A 13 36.55 4.94 14.75
CA GLN A 13 37.88 4.48 15.15
C GLN A 13 38.16 3.02 14.79
N ARG A 14 37.11 2.23 14.56
CA ARG A 14 37.19 0.85 14.10
C ARG A 14 36.20 0.65 12.96
N SER A 15 36.60 -0.09 11.94
CA SER A 15 35.67 -0.47 10.87
C SER A 15 34.55 -1.36 11.41
N LEU A 16 33.36 -1.21 10.83
CA LEU A 16 32.26 -2.14 11.08
C LEU A 16 32.64 -3.52 10.53
N SER A 17 32.58 -4.54 11.38
CA SER A 17 32.84 -5.93 10.96
C SER A 17 31.58 -6.59 10.44
N LEU A 18 31.72 -7.48 9.46
CA LEU A 18 30.62 -8.29 8.94
C LEU A 18 29.90 -9.06 10.06
N ASP A 19 30.65 -9.64 11.01
CA ASP A 19 30.08 -10.33 12.17
C ASP A 19 29.16 -9.44 13.01
N THR A 20 29.46 -8.14 13.10
CA THR A 20 28.63 -7.17 13.82
C THR A 20 27.34 -6.89 13.05
N VAL A 21 27.42 -6.78 11.72
CA VAL A 21 26.24 -6.62 10.86
C VAL A 21 25.32 -7.84 10.96
N LEU A 22 25.89 -9.04 10.84
CA LEU A 22 25.14 -10.30 10.94
C LEU A 22 24.51 -10.48 12.32
N ALA A 23 25.24 -10.14 13.39
CA ALA A 23 24.70 -10.17 14.75
C ALA A 23 23.54 -9.18 14.94
N LEU A 24 23.61 -7.99 14.32
CA LEU A 24 22.54 -7.00 14.37
C LEU A 24 21.29 -7.48 13.65
N LEU A 25 21.43 -7.96 12.40
CA LEU A 25 20.31 -8.49 11.62
C LEU A 25 19.69 -9.74 12.26
N SER A 26 20.49 -10.55 12.96
CA SER A 26 19.98 -11.73 13.69
C SER A 26 19.25 -11.35 14.98
N ALA A 27 19.67 -10.28 15.65
CA ALA A 27 19.05 -9.81 16.90
C ALA A 27 17.76 -9.02 16.65
N TYR A 28 17.64 -8.39 15.49
CA TYR A 28 16.50 -7.57 15.08
C TYR A 28 15.99 -8.09 13.74
N SER A 29 15.13 -9.11 13.78
CA SER A 29 14.57 -9.74 12.58
C SER A 29 13.69 -8.80 11.75
N ASP A 30 13.22 -7.72 12.36
CA ASP A 30 12.46 -6.64 11.74
C ASP A 30 13.35 -5.54 11.16
N LEU A 31 14.68 -5.65 11.22
CA LEU A 31 15.60 -4.66 10.65
C LEU A 31 15.92 -4.98 9.18
N SER A 32 15.74 -4.00 8.30
CA SER A 32 16.06 -4.10 6.87
C SER A 32 17.57 -4.13 6.61
N ALA A 33 18.04 -5.21 5.94
CA ALA A 33 19.43 -5.33 5.49
C ALA A 33 19.78 -4.32 4.40
N GLU A 34 18.82 -3.99 3.54
CA GLU A 34 18.94 -2.99 2.46
C GLU A 34 19.21 -1.59 3.01
N TRP A 35 18.42 -1.21 4.01
CA TRP A 35 18.60 0.06 4.70
C TRP A 35 19.93 0.09 5.45
N LEU A 36 20.27 -0.99 6.17
CA LEU A 36 21.50 -1.04 6.97
C LEU A 36 22.78 -0.96 6.11
N LEU A 37 22.81 -1.64 4.96
CA LEU A 37 24.01 -1.75 4.14
C LEU A 37 24.13 -0.65 3.07
N ARG A 38 23.00 -0.14 2.56
CA ARG A 38 22.97 0.82 1.44
C ARG A 38 22.30 2.14 1.79
N GLY A 39 21.64 2.25 2.94
CA GLY A 39 20.93 3.45 3.37
C GLY A 39 19.65 3.72 2.58
N ASN A 40 19.10 2.71 1.88
CA ASN A 40 17.93 2.84 1.05
C ASN A 40 16.70 2.14 1.66
N GLY A 41 15.51 2.70 1.43
CA GLY A 41 14.25 2.13 1.92
C GLY A 41 13.96 2.44 3.39
N GLU A 42 13.05 1.66 3.96
CA GLU A 42 12.67 1.78 5.37
C GLU A 42 13.58 0.96 6.29
N MET A 43 13.83 1.47 7.49
CA MET A 43 14.67 0.81 8.49
C MET A 43 14.02 -0.47 9.02
N PHE A 44 12.71 -0.41 9.28
CA PHE A 44 11.95 -1.53 9.84
C PHE A 44 11.11 -2.19 8.75
N LEU A 45 11.15 -3.51 8.71
CA LEU A 45 10.31 -4.34 7.87
C LEU A 45 8.88 -4.32 8.43
N THR A 46 7.92 -4.05 7.56
CA THR A 46 6.51 -4.20 7.86
C THR A 46 6.08 -5.64 7.59
N LYS A 47 4.92 -6.06 8.12
CA LYS A 47 4.39 -7.43 7.90
C LYS A 47 4.16 -7.80 6.42
N GLN A 48 4.24 -6.82 5.50
CA GLN A 48 4.19 -7.07 4.06
C GLN A 48 5.56 -7.45 3.46
N ASP A 49 6.65 -7.14 4.14
CA ASP A 49 8.02 -7.34 3.66
C ASP A 49 8.59 -8.72 4.03
N GLU A 50 7.86 -9.50 4.83
CA GLU A 50 8.18 -10.93 5.12
C GLU A 50 7.71 -11.88 4.01
N GLU A 51 7.05 -11.38 2.97
CA GLU A 51 6.69 -12.23 1.83
C GLU A 51 7.91 -12.51 0.95
N PRO A 52 8.14 -13.78 0.55
CA PRO A 52 9.31 -14.17 -0.23
C PRO A 52 9.39 -13.34 -1.53
N GLU A 53 10.61 -12.90 -1.89
CA GLU A 53 10.90 -12.15 -3.14
C GLU A 53 10.45 -12.89 -4.42
N ASP A 54 10.14 -14.19 -4.33
CA ASP A 54 9.61 -15.02 -5.40
C ASP A 54 8.06 -15.03 -5.50
N ALA A 55 7.35 -14.30 -4.63
CA ALA A 55 5.91 -14.10 -4.80
C ALA A 55 5.69 -13.11 -5.96
N GLU A 56 5.02 -13.56 -7.02
CA GLU A 56 4.59 -12.72 -8.15
C GLU A 56 4.11 -11.35 -7.66
N PRO A 57 4.40 -10.25 -8.39
CA PRO A 57 4.04 -8.92 -7.96
C PRO A 57 2.53 -8.82 -7.75
N LYS A 58 2.08 -9.00 -6.50
CA LYS A 58 0.68 -8.91 -6.09
C LYS A 58 0.06 -7.57 -6.48
N ASN A 59 0.91 -6.58 -6.78
CA ASN A 59 0.54 -5.25 -7.22
C ASN A 59 -0.16 -5.26 -8.59
N ASP A 60 0.25 -6.09 -9.55
CA ASP A 60 -0.37 -6.12 -10.89
C ASP A 60 -1.77 -6.74 -10.84
N ASN A 61 -1.93 -7.87 -10.14
CA ASN A 61 -3.24 -8.51 -9.93
C ASN A 61 -4.20 -7.63 -9.13
N ARG A 62 -3.68 -6.85 -8.17
CA ARG A 62 -4.50 -5.89 -7.41
C ARG A 62 -4.93 -4.71 -8.27
N LEU A 63 -4.05 -4.21 -9.15
CA LEU A 63 -4.40 -3.13 -10.07
C LEU A 63 -5.47 -3.59 -11.05
N GLU A 64 -5.34 -4.78 -11.63
CA GLU A 64 -6.33 -5.36 -12.53
C GLU A 64 -7.70 -5.54 -11.84
N ALA A 65 -7.72 -6.10 -10.62
CA ALA A 65 -8.95 -6.24 -9.84
C ALA A 65 -9.62 -4.89 -9.50
N LEU A 66 -8.82 -3.84 -9.26
CA LEU A 66 -9.34 -2.48 -9.05
C LEU A 66 -9.92 -1.91 -10.33
N VAL A 67 -9.29 -2.13 -11.49
CA VAL A 67 -9.79 -1.70 -12.79
C VAL A 67 -11.14 -2.35 -13.10
N ASP A 68 -11.28 -3.66 -12.87
CA ASP A 68 -12.55 -4.38 -13.06
C ASP A 68 -13.65 -3.84 -12.14
N THR A 69 -13.31 -3.58 -10.88
CA THR A 69 -14.25 -3.01 -9.90
C THR A 69 -14.71 -1.61 -10.33
N ILE A 70 -13.80 -0.78 -10.84
CA ILE A 70 -14.12 0.56 -11.36
C ILE A 70 -15.06 0.45 -12.56
N ALA A 71 -14.83 -0.49 -13.49
CA ALA A 71 -15.69 -0.70 -14.64
C ALA A 71 -17.13 -1.08 -14.22
N LEU A 72 -17.28 -2.00 -13.26
CA LEU A 72 -18.59 -2.40 -12.73
C LEU A 72 -19.31 -1.24 -12.02
N LEU A 73 -18.57 -0.44 -11.24
CA LEU A 73 -19.14 0.74 -10.57
C LEU A 73 -19.60 1.79 -11.57
N GLN A 74 -18.85 2.00 -12.66
CA GLN A 74 -19.24 2.92 -13.74
C GLN A 74 -20.53 2.46 -14.44
N GLU A 75 -20.66 1.16 -14.73
CA GLU A 75 -21.89 0.60 -15.29
C GLU A 75 -23.09 0.80 -14.36
N THR A 76 -22.88 0.54 -13.06
CA THR A 76 -23.91 0.74 -12.03
C THR A 76 -24.36 2.20 -11.94
N ILE A 77 -23.41 3.16 -11.98
CA ILE A 77 -23.71 4.59 -12.00
C ILE A 77 -24.54 4.95 -13.23
N LYS A 78 -24.17 4.45 -14.41
CA LYS A 78 -24.90 4.71 -15.65
C LYS A 78 -26.35 4.23 -15.58
N MET A 79 -26.59 3.02 -15.07
CA MET A 79 -27.95 2.49 -14.89
C MET A 79 -28.77 3.31 -13.88
N LYS A 80 -28.15 3.71 -12.76
CA LYS A 80 -28.81 4.55 -11.75
C LYS A 80 -29.18 5.92 -12.31
N ASN A 81 -28.30 6.55 -13.07
CA ASN A 81 -28.59 7.83 -13.72
C ASN A 81 -29.76 7.72 -14.70
N ALA A 82 -29.80 6.69 -15.54
CA ALA A 82 -30.91 6.47 -16.46
C ALA A 82 -32.27 6.31 -15.73
N THR A 83 -32.26 5.65 -14.56
CA THR A 83 -33.46 5.50 -13.73
C THR A 83 -33.88 6.84 -13.11
N ILE A 84 -32.91 7.62 -12.62
CA ILE A 84 -33.16 8.96 -12.09
C ILE A 84 -33.80 9.85 -13.17
N ASP A 85 -33.26 9.84 -14.38
CA ASP A 85 -33.78 10.62 -15.50
C ASP A 85 -35.22 10.23 -15.85
N ALA A 86 -35.52 8.92 -15.89
CA ALA A 86 -36.87 8.42 -16.13
C ALA A 86 -37.87 8.88 -15.06
N LEU A 87 -37.51 8.75 -13.78
CA LEU A 87 -38.36 9.19 -12.66
C LEU A 87 -38.56 10.72 -12.65
N GLN A 88 -37.53 11.49 -13.00
CA GLN A 88 -37.65 12.95 -13.12
C GLN A 88 -38.60 13.36 -14.26
N ALA A 89 -38.59 12.63 -15.38
CA ALA A 89 -39.51 12.84 -16.48
C ALA A 89 -40.97 12.55 -16.08
N GLU A 90 -41.20 11.43 -15.40
CA GLU A 90 -42.54 11.06 -14.88
C GLU A 90 -43.07 12.11 -13.89
N LEU A 91 -42.25 12.51 -12.90
CA LEU A 91 -42.63 13.55 -11.94
C LEU A 91 -43.00 14.86 -12.63
N SER A 92 -42.26 15.24 -13.67
CA SER A 92 -42.55 16.43 -14.46
C SER A 92 -43.89 16.31 -15.21
N GLN A 93 -44.22 15.12 -15.72
CA GLN A 93 -45.49 14.84 -16.35
C GLN A 93 -46.66 14.93 -15.36
N TYR A 94 -46.52 14.33 -14.17
CA TYR A 94 -47.55 14.38 -13.12
C TYR A 94 -47.78 15.81 -12.63
N LYS A 95 -46.73 16.60 -12.42
CA LYS A 95 -46.85 18.03 -12.07
C LYS A 95 -47.64 18.81 -13.12
N ARG A 96 -47.40 18.56 -14.41
CA ARG A 96 -48.14 19.21 -15.51
C ARG A 96 -49.61 18.80 -15.56
N LYS A 97 -49.94 17.54 -15.25
CA LYS A 97 -51.33 17.06 -15.19
C LYS A 97 -52.08 17.69 -14.03
N ALA A 98 -51.46 17.78 -12.85
CA ALA A 98 -52.06 18.39 -11.66
C ALA A 98 -52.34 19.90 -11.81
N GLN A 99 -51.56 20.63 -12.63
CA GLN A 99 -51.80 22.05 -12.91
C GLN A 99 -52.95 22.33 -13.88
N LYS A 100 -53.47 21.31 -14.57
CA LYS A 100 -54.54 21.44 -15.58
C LYS A 100 -55.91 20.94 -15.11
N ALA A 101 -55.97 20.36 -13.91
CA ALA A 101 -57.19 19.91 -13.25
C ALA A 101 -57.63 20.96 -12.22
#